data_AF-Q5D0K7-F1
#
_entry.id   AF-Q5D0K7-F1
#
_cell.length_a   1.000
_cell.length_b   1.000
_cell.length_c   1.000
_cell.angle_alpha   90.00
_cell.angle_beta   90.00
_cell.angle_gamma   90.00
#
_symmetry.space_group_name_H-M   'P 1'
#
loop_
_entity.id
_entity.type
_entity.pdbx_description
1 polymer ?
#
loop_
_entity_poly.entity_id
_entity_poly.type
_entity_poly.pdbx_seq_one_letter_code
_entity_poly.pdbx_strand_id
1 'polypeptide(L)'
;MLEKFLYAVFGALIAALGFLVRRRIEQRPMFEQIDKQQKLLDLKKNLEASGTTLDDLKVLEDTILGKASSAKTLATAYEEQAVQIYASDQSEHMTQADMNRHAAASFHRAEERLVALVEDLREELSAGRRDAFEKSHQAWLQYREASAEFQSSQYHGGSIQPLIHASALESVTISRIVELEPL
;
A
#
# COMPACT_ATOMS: atom_id res chain seq x y z
N MET A 1 -18.72 27.44 67.68
CA MET A 1 -18.14 28.50 66.81
C MET A 1 -17.00 27.96 65.93
N LEU A 2 -16.15 27.05 66.44
CA LEU A 2 -15.02 26.47 65.68
C LEU A 2 -15.43 25.59 64.48
N GLU A 3 -16.46 24.75 64.63
CA GLU A 3 -16.88 23.80 63.58
C GLU A 3 -17.36 24.49 62.30
N LYS A 4 -18.14 25.57 62.42
CA LYS A 4 -18.63 26.34 61.26
C LYS A 4 -17.50 27.02 60.48
N PHE A 5 -16.43 27.42 61.17
CA PHE A 5 -15.24 27.99 60.54
C PHE A 5 -14.45 26.92 59.76
N LEU A 6 -14.36 25.70 60.31
CA LEU A 6 -13.73 24.55 59.67
C LEU A 6 -14.42 24.16 58.35
N TYR A 7 -15.76 24.12 58.32
CA TYR A 7 -16.51 23.85 57.09
C TYR A 7 -16.34 24.96 56.02
N ALA A 8 -16.26 26.22 56.44
CA ALA A 8 -16.04 27.33 55.51
C ALA A 8 -14.64 27.28 54.87
N VAL A 9 -13.60 26.98 55.67
CA VAL A 9 -12.22 26.79 55.18
C VAL A 9 -12.14 25.57 54.26
N PHE A 10 -12.81 24.47 54.60
CA PHE A 10 -12.83 23.26 53.77
C PHE A 10 -13.55 23.49 52.44
N GLY A 11 -14.67 24.20 52.43
CA GLY A 11 -15.38 24.59 51.20
C GLY A 11 -14.55 25.50 50.29
N ALA A 12 -13.81 26.46 50.88
CA ALA A 12 -12.90 27.32 50.13
C ALA A 12 -11.72 26.53 49.51
N LEU A 13 -11.18 25.55 50.24
CA LEU A 13 -10.12 24.68 49.74
C LEU A 13 -10.61 23.80 48.59
N ILE A 14 -11.81 23.23 48.68
CA ILE A 14 -12.40 22.44 47.59
C ILE A 14 -12.63 23.32 46.35
N ALA A 15 -13.15 24.53 46.52
CA ALA A 15 -13.36 25.46 45.40
C ALA A 15 -12.04 25.89 44.74
N ALA A 16 -11.00 26.15 45.54
CA ALA A 16 -9.66 26.46 45.03
C ALA A 16 -9.04 25.26 44.27
N LEU A 17 -9.17 24.05 44.81
CA LEU A 17 -8.76 22.82 44.13
C LEU A 17 -9.50 22.62 42.81
N GLY A 18 -10.82 22.80 42.81
CA GLY A 18 -11.65 22.71 41.59
C GLY A 18 -11.25 23.73 40.54
N PHE A 19 -10.98 24.98 40.94
CA PHE A 19 -10.49 26.04 40.04
C PHE A 19 -9.12 25.70 39.44
N LEU A 20 -8.19 25.18 40.25
CA LEU A 20 -6.86 24.79 39.77
C LEU A 20 -6.92 23.60 38.81
N VAL A 21 -7.75 22.60 39.10
CA VAL A 21 -7.97 21.45 38.21
C VAL A 21 -8.56 21.91 36.89
N ARG A 22 -9.60 22.75 36.91
CA ARG A 22 -10.23 23.31 35.72
C ARG A 22 -9.23 24.12 34.89
N ARG A 23 -8.48 25.03 35.53
CA ARG A 23 -7.45 25.85 34.87
C ARG A 23 -6.34 25.00 34.25
N ARG A 24 -5.97 23.88 34.87
CA ARG A 24 -4.95 22.98 34.34
C ARG A 24 -5.46 22.13 33.17
N ILE A 25 -6.75 21.79 33.16
CA ILE A 25 -7.40 21.11 32.03
C ILE A 25 -7.52 22.07 30.83
N GLU A 26 -7.91 23.33 31.04
CA GLU A 26 -8.04 24.34 29.99
C GLU A 26 -6.69 24.69 29.33
N GLN A 27 -5.55 24.53 30.01
CA GLN A 27 -4.22 24.78 29.42
C GLN A 27 -3.60 23.59 28.68
N ARG A 28 -4.12 22.36 28.83
CA ARG A 28 -3.63 21.19 28.07
C ARG A 28 -3.57 21.38 26.56
N PRO A 29 -4.60 21.91 25.87
CA PRO A 29 -4.54 22.08 24.42
C PRO A 29 -3.42 23.03 23.96
N MET A 30 -3.07 24.03 24.76
CA MET A 30 -1.96 24.93 24.47
C MET A 30 -0.60 24.23 24.63
N PHE A 31 -0.41 23.43 25.69
CA PHE A 31 0.83 22.68 25.89
C PHE A 31 1.03 21.57 24.84
N GLU A 32 -0.04 20.91 24.41
CA GLU A 32 0.01 19.92 23.32
C GLU A 32 0.40 20.55 21.97
N GLN A 33 -0.07 21.77 21.69
CA GLN A 33 0.33 22.50 20.49
C GLN A 33 1.81 22.88 20.52
N ILE A 34 2.34 23.33 21.66
CA ILE A 34 3.75 23.67 21.83
C ILE A 34 4.63 22.43 21.63
N ASP A 35 4.28 21.30 22.26
CA ASP A 35 5.01 20.03 22.10
C ASP A 35 4.99 19.55 20.64
N LYS A 36 3.83 19.66 19.97
CA LYS A 36 3.71 19.36 18.54
C LYS A 36 4.60 20.26 17.69
N GLN A 37 4.61 21.57 17.93
CA GLN A 37 5.47 22.52 17.20
C GLN A 37 6.95 22.25 17.43
N GLN A 38 7.34 21.90 18.66
CA GLN A 38 8.71 21.55 19.01
C GLN A 38 9.15 20.27 18.29
N LYS A 39 8.31 19.24 18.27
CA LYS A 39 8.55 18.01 17.50
C LYS A 39 8.68 18.28 16.00
N LEU A 40 7.88 19.19 15.44
CA LEU A 40 7.98 19.58 14.03
C LEU A 40 9.30 20.33 13.73
N LEU A 41 9.75 21.18 14.65
CA LEU A 41 11.03 21.88 14.53
C LEU A 41 12.21 20.91 14.62
N ASP A 42 12.18 19.99 15.60
CA ASP A 42 13.21 18.96 15.76
C ASP A 42 13.24 18.03 14.55
N LEU A 43 12.08 17.63 14.04
CA LEU A 43 11.98 16.88 12.79
C LEU A 43 12.62 17.66 11.65
N LYS A 44 12.18 18.91 11.37
CA LYS A 44 12.75 19.76 10.33
C LYS A 44 14.27 19.89 10.44
N LYS A 45 14.80 20.10 11.65
CA LYS A 45 16.23 20.22 11.90
C LYS A 45 16.98 18.92 11.61
N ASN A 46 16.43 17.77 11.99
CA ASN A 46 17.01 16.46 11.71
C ASN A 46 16.96 16.12 10.21
N LEU A 47 15.89 16.54 9.52
CA LEU A 47 15.75 16.40 8.08
C LEU A 47 16.80 17.23 7.33
N GLU A 48 16.96 18.50 7.70
CA GLU A 48 18.01 19.38 7.16
C GLU A 48 19.41 18.82 7.40
N ALA A 49 19.69 18.28 8.60
CA ALA A 49 20.96 17.64 8.92
C ALA A 49 21.24 16.39 8.08
N SER A 50 20.18 15.70 7.64
CA SER A 50 20.26 14.52 6.78
C SER A 50 20.23 14.86 5.28
N GLY A 51 20.11 16.15 4.93
CA GLY A 51 19.98 16.61 3.54
C GLY A 51 18.65 16.23 2.89
N THR A 52 17.61 15.95 3.68
CA THR A 52 16.26 15.57 3.21
C THR A 52 15.26 16.67 3.59
N THR A 53 14.24 16.91 2.78
CA THR A 53 13.20 17.90 3.07
C THR A 53 11.89 17.24 3.51
N LEU A 54 11.01 17.99 4.16
CA LEU A 54 9.68 17.48 4.55
C LEU A 54 8.84 17.05 3.34
N ASP A 55 9.06 17.69 2.19
CA ASP A 55 8.42 17.34 0.92
C ASP A 55 8.89 15.97 0.43
N ASP A 56 10.19 15.67 0.54
CA ASP A 56 10.74 14.36 0.20
C ASP A 56 10.16 13.23 1.05
N LEU A 57 9.89 13.46 2.35
CA LEU A 57 9.21 12.47 3.19
C LEU A 57 7.76 12.29 2.82
N LYS A 58 7.07 13.36 2.44
CA LYS A 58 5.69 13.25 1.99
C LYS A 58 5.62 12.44 0.70
N VAL A 59 6.50 12.70 -0.25
CA VAL A 59 6.62 11.89 -1.47
C VAL A 59 6.91 10.43 -1.13
N LEU A 60 7.79 10.16 -0.16
CA LEU A 60 8.09 8.80 0.30
C LEU A 60 6.88 8.12 0.96
N GLU A 61 6.19 8.83 1.85
CA GLU A 61 4.97 8.37 2.51
C GLU A 61 3.87 8.07 1.48
N ASP A 62 3.60 9.00 0.57
CA ASP A 62 2.62 8.84 -0.50
C ASP A 62 3.02 7.69 -1.44
N THR A 63 4.31 7.50 -1.73
CA THR A 63 4.81 6.36 -2.53
C THR A 63 4.62 5.03 -1.80
N ILE A 64 4.98 4.94 -0.52
CA ILE A 64 4.87 3.70 0.27
C ILE A 64 3.39 3.36 0.52
N LEU A 65 2.58 4.34 0.92
CA LEU A 65 1.16 4.18 1.16
C LEU A 65 0.40 3.92 -0.14
N GLY A 66 0.79 4.55 -1.24
CA GLY A 66 0.26 4.31 -2.59
C GLY A 66 0.49 2.85 -3.00
N LYS A 67 1.73 2.36 -2.92
CA LYS A 67 2.06 0.94 -3.17
C LYS A 67 1.28 -0.02 -2.28
N ALA A 68 1.15 0.30 -0.98
CA ALA A 68 0.39 -0.53 -0.04
C ALA A 68 -1.11 -0.56 -0.39
N SER A 69 -1.67 0.58 -0.81
CA SER A 69 -3.06 0.69 -1.25
C SER A 69 -3.31 -0.10 -2.54
N SER A 70 -2.44 0.06 -3.55
CA SER A 70 -2.49 -0.71 -4.80
C SER A 70 -2.38 -2.21 -4.54
N ALA A 71 -1.43 -2.63 -3.71
CA ALA A 71 -1.27 -4.04 -3.32
C ALA A 71 -2.53 -4.59 -2.64
N LYS A 72 -3.15 -3.80 -1.75
CA LYS A 72 -4.39 -4.19 -1.07
C LYS A 72 -5.56 -4.32 -2.04
N THR A 73 -5.77 -3.32 -2.89
CA THR A 73 -6.83 -3.33 -3.91
C THR A 73 -6.68 -4.53 -4.84
N LEU A 74 -5.45 -4.81 -5.26
CA LEU A 74 -5.16 -5.93 -6.14
C LEU A 74 -5.37 -7.26 -5.42
N ALA A 75 -4.93 -7.40 -4.16
CA ALA A 75 -5.20 -8.59 -3.35
C ALA A 75 -6.70 -8.86 -3.20
N THR A 76 -7.52 -7.83 -2.94
CA THR A 76 -8.98 -7.97 -2.88
C THR A 76 -9.56 -8.41 -4.23
N ALA A 77 -9.10 -7.86 -5.35
CA ALA A 77 -9.53 -8.29 -6.68
C ALA A 77 -9.18 -9.76 -6.97
N TYR A 78 -8.02 -10.24 -6.49
CA TYR A 78 -7.62 -11.65 -6.58
C TYR A 78 -8.47 -12.57 -5.71
N GLU A 79 -8.77 -12.15 -4.48
CA GLU A 79 -9.68 -12.88 -3.60
C GLU A 79 -11.07 -13.01 -4.24
N GLU A 80 -11.61 -11.93 -4.79
CA GLU A 80 -12.88 -11.94 -5.52
C GLU A 80 -12.84 -12.87 -6.73
N GLN A 81 -11.78 -12.81 -7.53
CA GLN A 81 -11.61 -13.70 -8.69
C GLN A 81 -11.51 -15.16 -8.27
N ALA A 82 -10.77 -15.48 -7.20
CA ALA A 82 -10.68 -16.84 -6.66
C ALA A 82 -12.04 -17.35 -6.17
N VAL A 83 -12.83 -16.50 -5.53
CA VAL A 83 -14.21 -16.82 -5.12
C VAL A 83 -15.10 -17.07 -6.34
N GLN A 84 -14.96 -16.31 -7.42
CA GLN A 84 -15.72 -16.53 -8.67
C GLN A 84 -15.34 -17.86 -9.33
N ILE A 85 -14.05 -18.22 -9.36
CA ILE A 85 -13.58 -19.53 -9.85
C ILE A 85 -14.23 -20.64 -9.03
N TYR A 86 -14.15 -20.55 -7.70
CA TYR A 86 -14.75 -21.52 -6.79
C TYR A 86 -16.28 -21.58 -6.88
N ALA A 87 -16.95 -20.46 -7.15
CA ALA A 87 -18.39 -20.42 -7.38
C ALA A 87 -18.78 -21.05 -8.72
N SER A 88 -17.95 -20.88 -9.76
CA SER A 88 -18.13 -21.55 -11.06
C SER A 88 -17.88 -23.06 -11.01
N ASP A 89 -17.14 -23.52 -10.00
CA ASP A 89 -16.82 -24.94 -9.70
C ASP A 89 -18.01 -25.75 -9.16
N GLN A 90 -19.15 -25.12 -8.84
CA GLN A 90 -20.42 -25.85 -8.59
C GLN A 90 -21.00 -26.48 -9.88
N SER A 91 -20.32 -26.34 -11.02
CA SER A 91 -20.54 -27.17 -12.21
C SER A 91 -19.51 -28.30 -12.22
N GLU A 92 -19.92 -29.49 -11.77
CA GLU A 92 -19.04 -30.65 -11.64
C GLU A 92 -18.21 -30.91 -12.91
N HIS A 93 -16.88 -31.03 -12.74
CA HIS A 93 -15.85 -31.47 -13.69
C HIS A 93 -15.09 -30.40 -14.51
N MET A 94 -14.34 -29.51 -13.84
CA MET A 94 -13.30 -28.72 -14.52
C MET A 94 -12.12 -29.62 -14.93
N THR A 95 -11.83 -29.74 -16.24
CA THR A 95 -10.70 -30.54 -16.73
C THR A 95 -9.38 -29.76 -16.60
N GLN A 96 -8.23 -30.45 -16.69
CA GLN A 96 -6.93 -29.75 -16.77
C GLN A 96 -6.86 -28.77 -17.95
N ALA A 97 -7.52 -29.08 -19.07
CA ALA A 97 -7.59 -28.17 -20.21
C ALA A 97 -8.42 -26.91 -19.89
N ASP A 98 -9.50 -27.05 -19.13
CA ASP A 98 -10.28 -25.90 -18.62
C ASP A 98 -9.44 -25.05 -17.67
N MET A 99 -8.74 -25.67 -16.72
CA MET A 99 -7.86 -24.96 -15.78
C MET A 99 -6.76 -24.19 -16.52
N ASN A 100 -6.10 -24.82 -17.51
CA ASN A 100 -5.09 -24.17 -18.33
C ASN A 100 -5.66 -22.97 -19.10
N ARG A 101 -6.87 -23.10 -19.68
CA ARG A 101 -7.57 -21.98 -20.35
C ARG A 101 -7.89 -20.86 -19.39
N HIS A 102 -8.36 -21.20 -18.19
CA HIS A 102 -8.71 -20.21 -17.18
C HIS A 102 -7.48 -19.41 -16.75
N ALA A 103 -6.37 -20.08 -16.42
CA ALA A 103 -5.12 -19.41 -16.05
C ALA A 103 -4.58 -18.52 -17.19
N ALA A 104 -4.64 -18.98 -18.44
CA ALA A 104 -4.27 -18.15 -19.59
C ALA A 104 -5.16 -16.91 -19.72
N ALA A 105 -6.48 -17.04 -19.55
CA ALA A 105 -7.40 -15.92 -19.59
C ALA A 105 -7.15 -14.93 -18.44
N SER A 106 -6.81 -15.41 -17.23
CA SER A 106 -6.44 -14.56 -16.10
C SER A 106 -5.15 -13.77 -16.38
N PHE A 107 -4.12 -14.43 -16.89
CA PHE A 107 -2.91 -13.76 -17.37
C PHE A 107 -3.22 -12.68 -18.42
N HIS A 108 -4.04 -12.99 -19.44
CA HIS A 108 -4.37 -12.01 -20.48
C HIS A 108 -5.06 -10.76 -19.91
N ARG A 109 -5.98 -10.90 -18.94
CA ARG A 109 -6.59 -9.74 -18.28
C ARG A 109 -5.57 -8.89 -17.53
N ALA A 110 -4.62 -9.52 -16.85
CA ALA A 110 -3.53 -8.81 -16.18
C ALA A 110 -2.63 -8.10 -17.20
N GLU A 111 -2.33 -8.75 -18.33
CA GLU A 111 -1.51 -8.17 -19.39
C GLU A 111 -2.20 -6.97 -20.05
N GLU A 112 -3.50 -7.05 -20.35
CA GLU A 112 -4.28 -5.92 -20.87
C GLU A 112 -4.25 -4.72 -19.92
N ARG A 113 -4.41 -4.94 -18.62
CA ARG A 113 -4.29 -3.89 -17.61
C ARG A 113 -2.90 -3.28 -17.57
N LEU A 114 -1.85 -4.11 -17.64
CA LEU A 114 -0.48 -3.63 -17.65
C LEU A 114 -0.21 -2.78 -18.91
N VAL A 115 -0.66 -3.23 -20.08
CA VAL A 115 -0.49 -2.49 -21.34
C VAL A 115 -1.15 -1.12 -21.24
N ALA A 116 -2.40 -1.05 -20.75
CA ALA A 116 -3.08 0.23 -20.56
C ALA A 116 -2.30 1.18 -19.63
N LEU A 117 -1.88 0.68 -18.45
CA LEU A 117 -1.09 1.46 -17.50
C LEU A 117 0.25 1.92 -18.06
N VAL A 118 0.91 1.09 -18.87
CA VAL A 118 2.18 1.43 -19.52
C VAL A 118 1.99 2.52 -20.57
N GLU A 119 0.90 2.50 -21.34
CA GLU A 119 0.58 3.57 -22.28
C GLU A 119 0.29 4.88 -21.55
N ASP A 120 -0.53 4.86 -20.50
CA ASP A 120 -0.82 6.05 -19.69
C ASP A 120 0.46 6.67 -19.12
N LEU A 121 1.34 5.86 -18.50
CA LEU A 121 2.64 6.32 -18.00
C LEU A 121 3.54 6.89 -19.11
N ARG A 122 3.52 6.30 -20.31
CA ARG A 122 4.33 6.81 -21.43
C ARG A 122 3.91 8.22 -21.84
N GLU A 123 2.64 8.57 -21.70
CA GLU A 123 2.13 9.91 -22.03
C GLU A 123 2.51 10.96 -20.98
N GLU A 124 2.59 10.57 -19.71
CA GLU A 124 2.89 11.48 -18.60
C GLU A 124 4.39 11.74 -18.38
N LEU A 125 5.25 10.79 -18.76
CA LEU A 125 6.69 10.89 -18.53
C LEU A 125 7.40 11.84 -19.50
N SER A 126 8.30 12.68 -18.96
CA SER A 126 9.24 13.47 -19.77
C SER A 126 10.18 12.57 -20.58
N ALA A 127 10.70 13.05 -21.71
CA ALA A 127 11.50 12.25 -22.65
C ALA A 127 12.63 11.44 -21.98
N GLY A 128 13.43 12.07 -21.12
CA GLY A 128 14.51 11.37 -20.41
C GLY A 128 14.03 10.32 -19.40
N ARG A 129 12.87 10.55 -18.75
CA ARG A 129 12.26 9.54 -17.85
C ARG A 129 11.63 8.40 -18.66
N ARG A 130 11.06 8.71 -19.83
CA ARG A 130 10.46 7.72 -20.74
C ARG A 130 11.49 6.72 -21.27
N ASP A 131 12.68 7.16 -21.66
CA ASP A 131 13.75 6.26 -22.10
C ASP A 131 14.22 5.31 -20.99
N ALA A 132 14.36 5.83 -19.76
CA ALA A 132 14.72 5.03 -18.59
C ALA A 132 13.62 4.02 -18.24
N PHE A 133 12.36 4.43 -18.32
CA PHE A 133 11.20 3.57 -18.12
C PHE A 133 11.14 2.45 -19.17
N GLU A 134 11.30 2.77 -20.45
CA GLU A 134 11.25 1.76 -21.52
C GLU A 134 12.35 0.72 -21.35
N LYS A 135 13.57 1.14 -21.03
CA LYS A 135 14.67 0.21 -20.73
C LYS A 135 14.35 -0.70 -19.54
N SER A 136 13.77 -0.14 -18.48
CA SER A 136 13.33 -0.91 -17.30
C SER A 136 12.23 -1.91 -17.66
N HIS A 137 11.23 -1.47 -18.43
CA HIS A 137 10.10 -2.31 -18.83
C HIS A 137 10.53 -3.45 -19.76
N GLN A 138 11.42 -3.19 -20.73
CA GLN A 138 11.96 -4.23 -21.61
C GLN A 138 12.78 -5.30 -20.86
N ALA A 139 13.60 -4.88 -19.89
CA ALA A 139 14.31 -5.82 -19.03
C ALA A 139 13.35 -6.64 -18.15
N TRP A 140 12.29 -5.99 -17.67
CA TRP A 140 11.26 -6.65 -16.88
C TRP A 140 10.48 -7.69 -17.70
N LEU A 141 10.17 -7.44 -18.98
CA LEU A 141 9.51 -8.42 -19.85
C LEU A 141 10.33 -9.71 -20.00
N GLN A 142 11.65 -9.58 -20.13
CA GLN A 142 12.56 -10.73 -20.17
C GLN A 142 12.58 -11.48 -18.83
N TYR A 143 12.61 -10.74 -17.72
CA TYR A 143 12.51 -11.34 -16.39
C TYR A 143 11.19 -12.10 -16.17
N ARG A 144 10.07 -11.53 -16.62
CA ARG A 144 8.74 -12.17 -16.53
C ARG A 144 8.75 -13.54 -17.20
N GLU A 145 9.24 -13.60 -18.43
CA GLU A 145 9.30 -14.85 -19.20
C GLU A 145 10.24 -15.87 -18.53
N ALA A 146 11.46 -15.45 -18.18
CA ALA A 146 12.44 -16.33 -17.54
C ALA A 146 11.94 -16.85 -16.17
N SER A 147 11.22 -16.03 -15.42
CA SER A 147 10.63 -16.42 -14.14
C SER A 147 9.50 -17.44 -14.31
N ALA A 148 8.62 -17.25 -15.30
CA ALA A 148 7.55 -18.20 -15.60
C ALA A 148 8.07 -19.54 -16.14
N GLU A 149 9.09 -19.49 -16.99
CA GLU A 149 9.79 -20.69 -17.48
C GLU A 149 10.43 -21.45 -16.31
N PHE A 150 11.18 -20.76 -15.44
CA PHE A 150 11.79 -21.36 -14.25
C PHE A 150 10.76 -22.03 -13.33
N GLN A 151 9.68 -21.32 -12.98
CA GLN A 151 8.65 -21.85 -12.07
C GLN A 151 7.92 -23.07 -12.65
N SER A 152 7.67 -23.08 -13.95
CA SER A 152 6.99 -24.20 -14.62
C SER A 152 7.93 -25.36 -14.98
N SER A 153 9.25 -25.16 -14.94
CA SER A 153 10.25 -26.12 -15.43
C SER A 153 10.18 -27.49 -14.77
N GLN A 154 9.84 -27.56 -13.47
CA GLN A 154 9.70 -28.83 -12.75
C GLN A 154 8.54 -29.70 -13.26
N TYR A 155 7.64 -29.13 -14.07
CA TYR A 155 6.49 -29.80 -14.67
C TYR A 155 6.65 -30.06 -16.17
N HIS A 156 7.87 -29.90 -16.72
CA HIS A 156 8.12 -29.99 -18.15
C HIS A 156 7.47 -31.22 -18.82
N GLY A 157 6.65 -30.98 -19.83
CA GLY A 157 5.91 -32.01 -20.58
C GLY A 157 4.64 -32.54 -19.89
N GLY A 158 4.36 -32.10 -18.66
CA GLY A 158 3.15 -32.46 -17.93
C GLY A 158 1.95 -31.59 -18.29
N SER A 159 0.74 -32.15 -18.18
CA SER A 159 -0.51 -31.43 -18.50
C SER A 159 -0.79 -30.21 -17.61
N ILE A 160 -0.16 -30.15 -16.44
CA ILE A 160 -0.24 -29.01 -15.50
C ILE A 160 0.77 -27.89 -15.81
N GLN A 161 1.80 -28.15 -16.61
CA GLN A 161 2.82 -27.14 -16.91
C GLN A 161 2.24 -25.81 -17.45
N PRO A 162 1.27 -25.80 -18.39
CA PRO A 162 0.72 -24.56 -18.91
C PRO A 162 -0.03 -23.75 -17.85
N LEU A 163 -0.68 -24.42 -16.89
CA LEU A 163 -1.32 -23.79 -15.74
C LEU A 163 -0.29 -22.99 -14.94
N ILE A 164 0.77 -23.66 -14.51
CA ILE A 164 1.81 -23.07 -13.65
C ILE A 164 2.51 -21.93 -14.38
N HIS A 165 2.80 -22.11 -15.67
CA HIS A 165 3.40 -21.08 -16.50
C HIS A 165 2.51 -19.82 -16.58
N ALA A 166 1.23 -19.97 -16.93
CA ALA A 166 0.31 -18.86 -17.03
C ALA A 166 0.08 -18.15 -15.68
N SER A 167 -0.06 -18.91 -14.59
CA SER A 167 -0.19 -18.34 -13.24
C SER A 167 1.06 -17.58 -12.79
N ALA A 168 2.26 -18.04 -13.20
CA ALA A 168 3.51 -17.33 -12.92
C ALA A 168 3.62 -16.03 -13.73
N LEU A 169 3.28 -16.06 -15.02
CA LEU A 169 3.21 -14.86 -15.88
C LEU A 169 2.26 -13.82 -15.29
N GLU A 170 1.09 -14.25 -14.84
CA GLU A 170 0.10 -13.42 -14.16
C GLU A 170 0.69 -12.81 -12.87
N SER A 171 1.22 -13.64 -11.97
CA SER A 171 1.83 -13.22 -10.68
C SER A 171 2.90 -12.14 -10.84
N VAL A 172 3.77 -12.29 -11.83
CA VAL A 172 4.82 -11.30 -12.11
C VAL A 172 4.22 -10.02 -12.72
N THR A 173 3.23 -10.15 -13.60
CA THR A 173 2.53 -9.02 -14.24
C THR A 173 1.78 -8.16 -13.22
N ILE A 174 1.04 -8.79 -12.31
CA ILE A 174 0.39 -8.17 -11.15
C ILE A 174 1.38 -7.34 -10.35
N SER A 175 2.51 -7.95 -10.00
CA SER A 175 3.53 -7.29 -9.17
C SER A 175 4.03 -6.02 -9.86
N ARG A 176 4.20 -6.05 -11.19
CA ARG A 176 4.55 -4.87 -11.97
C ARG A 176 3.46 -3.81 -11.99
N ILE A 177 2.19 -4.20 -12.09
CA ILE A 177 1.07 -3.25 -12.01
C ILE A 177 1.11 -2.50 -10.67
N VAL A 178 1.29 -3.20 -9.54
CA VAL A 178 1.42 -2.57 -8.21
C VAL A 178 2.61 -1.62 -8.14
N GLU A 179 3.72 -1.97 -8.77
CA GLU A 179 4.90 -1.11 -8.82
C GLU A 179 4.66 0.17 -9.62
N LEU A 180 3.88 0.09 -10.69
CA LEU A 180 3.68 1.15 -11.68
C LEU A 180 2.49 2.06 -11.40
N GLU A 181 1.42 1.54 -10.79
CA GLU A 181 0.18 2.30 -10.52
C GLU A 181 0.35 3.58 -9.67
N PRO A 182 1.31 3.69 -8.72
CA PRO A 182 1.52 4.93 -7.98
C PRO A 182 2.56 5.88 -8.61
N LEU A 183 3.13 5.57 -9.78
CA LEU A 183 4.15 6.38 -10.46
C LEU A 183 3.54 7.49 -11.33
#